data_AF-G2KLH6-F1
#
_entry.id   AF-G2KLH6-F1
#
_cell.length_a   1.000
_cell.length_b   1.000
_cell.length_c   1.000
_cell.angle_alpha   90.00
_cell.angle_beta   90.00
_cell.angle_gamma   90.00
#
_symmetry.space_group_name_H-M   'P 1'
#
loop_
_entity.id
_entity.type
_entity.pdbx_description
1 polymer ?
#
loop_
_entity_poly.entity_id
_entity_poly.type
_entity_poly.pdbx_seq_one_letter_code
_entity_poly.pdbx_strand_id
1 'polypeptide(L)'
;MEQYGWFEYEDAPWKIRNFKSGQELILKDVTFQKLPEEFLKKWASDNRAKLIRDLFPQPEYFEYSSELEFLYKDTEIEQILCFSIKYEKDKHRRFGITIDYNKIFETSPSYGLWRRIDDFFVDVALCWPEGVFDERPFGLIVIGAWYQGKWRSDVKRIFSGRKAGKREVVASYPIVEPHLEPLHSPAPQQWTYIDVAEPKAQASLKFCIDETYNIPFFSQDEQLVGFQERVPYLLRNDQKAAIFPALLEPNSHRGEDPDAHLYYTYVDEDVFFTFRSCLVYGLELSDCKNYGFRKLPPDPRFFASDALGAIGDSTYVSRFGSSCLSYFVWRRALNAIMDAWPNWKNSINFTVDGMARKIEIDPSINLPPNYGRQAYVGNFGPTITRGFCGGMVNNWYCLKFETPEMYENIKLVRLIG
;
A
#
# COMPACT_ATOMS: atom_id res chain seq x y z
N MET A 1 -5.20 16.90 24.61
CA MET A 1 -5.05 16.46 23.22
C MET A 1 -3.87 15.51 23.20
N GLU A 2 -4.10 14.24 22.88
CA GLU A 2 -3.02 13.25 22.79
C GLU A 2 -2.42 13.29 21.38
N GLN A 3 -1.11 13.19 21.25
CA GLN A 3 -0.44 13.14 19.95
C GLN A 3 0.11 11.74 19.68
N TYR A 4 -0.05 11.26 18.45
CA TYR A 4 0.49 10.01 17.96
C TYR A 4 0.90 10.12 16.49
N GLY A 5 2.21 10.10 16.21
CA GLY A 5 2.71 10.40 14.86
C GLY A 5 2.21 11.77 14.38
N TRP A 6 1.53 11.80 13.24
CA TRP A 6 0.88 13.00 12.67
C TRP A 6 -0.37 13.48 13.38
N PHE A 7 -0.97 12.65 14.23
CA PHE A 7 -2.35 12.82 14.62
C PHE A 7 -2.49 13.34 16.04
N GLU A 8 -3.25 14.41 16.18
CA GLU A 8 -3.78 14.93 17.42
C GLU A 8 -5.19 14.37 17.64
N TYR A 9 -5.44 13.89 18.85
CA TYR A 9 -6.71 13.28 19.25
C TYR A 9 -7.38 14.09 20.36
N GLU A 10 -8.66 14.34 20.18
CA GLU A 10 -9.56 14.94 21.16
C GLU A 10 -10.80 14.06 21.31
N ASP A 11 -11.23 13.86 22.56
CA ASP A 11 -12.27 12.87 22.90
C ASP A 11 -13.70 13.44 22.84
N ALA A 12 -13.88 14.75 22.94
CA ALA A 12 -15.20 15.38 23.06
C ALA A 12 -15.25 16.77 22.39
N PRO A 13 -15.70 16.87 21.13
CA PRO A 13 -16.14 15.78 20.25
C PRO A 13 -14.96 14.88 19.84
N TRP A 14 -15.25 13.63 19.43
CA TRP A 14 -14.19 12.77 18.92
C TRP A 14 -13.64 13.36 17.63
N LYS A 15 -12.42 13.88 17.71
CA LYS A 15 -11.74 14.58 16.63
C LYS A 15 -10.33 14.03 16.47
N ILE A 16 -9.96 13.80 15.22
CA ILE A 16 -8.63 13.38 14.79
C ILE A 16 -8.11 14.45 13.84
N ARG A 17 -6.95 15.02 14.09
CA ARG A 17 -6.35 16.06 13.25
C ARG A 17 -4.93 15.70 12.86
N ASN A 18 -4.61 15.77 11.57
CA ASN A 18 -3.22 15.83 11.15
C ASN A 18 -2.69 17.26 11.39
N PHE A 19 -1.85 17.45 12.40
CA PHE A 19 -1.41 18.79 12.80
C PHE A 19 -0.49 19.46 11.77
N LYS A 20 0.10 18.69 10.85
CA LYS A 20 0.97 19.17 9.77
C LYS A 20 0.17 19.61 8.55
N SER A 21 -0.77 18.78 8.07
CA SER A 21 -1.57 19.10 6.88
C SER A 21 -2.84 19.92 7.19
N GLY A 22 -3.26 19.95 8.45
CA GLY A 22 -4.53 20.57 8.85
C GLY A 22 -5.77 19.75 8.49
N GLN A 23 -5.62 18.53 7.98
CA GLN A 23 -6.75 17.63 7.72
C GLN A 23 -7.37 17.16 9.04
N GLU A 24 -8.69 17.09 9.11
CA GLU A 24 -9.46 16.75 10.29
C GLU A 24 -10.53 15.70 9.98
N LEU A 25 -10.81 14.84 10.97
CA LEU A 25 -11.92 13.91 11.01
C LEU A 25 -12.69 14.13 12.31
N ILE A 26 -13.95 14.57 12.22
CA ILE A 26 -14.77 14.92 13.39
C ILE A 26 -16.01 14.01 13.42
N LEU A 27 -16.17 13.20 14.47
CA LEU A 27 -17.34 12.34 14.62
C LEU A 27 -18.60 13.19 14.71
N LYS A 28 -19.58 12.87 13.87
CA LYS A 28 -20.91 13.51 13.85
C LYS A 28 -21.96 12.63 14.46
N ASP A 29 -22.02 11.37 14.06
CA ASP A 29 -23.00 10.42 14.57
C ASP A 29 -22.49 8.98 14.59
N VAL A 30 -23.17 8.16 15.40
CA VAL A 30 -22.91 6.75 15.61
C VAL A 30 -24.23 6.00 15.58
N THR A 31 -24.37 5.09 14.63
CA THR A 31 -25.51 4.17 14.54
C THR A 31 -25.06 2.75 14.85
N PHE A 32 -25.63 2.14 15.89
CA PHE A 32 -25.35 0.74 16.22
C PHE A 32 -26.35 -0.18 15.54
N GLN A 33 -25.86 -1.18 14.79
CA GLN A 33 -26.70 -2.15 14.07
C GLN A 33 -26.92 -3.43 14.89
N LYS A 34 -25.93 -3.83 15.70
CA LYS A 34 -25.98 -5.03 16.55
C LYS A 34 -25.38 -4.71 17.92
N LEU A 35 -26.21 -4.28 18.85
CA LEU A 35 -25.90 -4.21 20.28
C LEU A 35 -27.07 -4.78 21.08
N PRO A 36 -26.83 -5.55 22.15
CA PRO A 36 -27.88 -5.92 23.09
C PRO A 36 -28.58 -4.66 23.64
N GLU A 37 -29.91 -4.65 23.70
CA GLU A 37 -30.69 -3.49 24.16
C GLU A 37 -30.29 -2.98 25.55
N GLU A 38 -29.86 -3.90 26.42
CA GLU A 38 -29.38 -3.59 27.78
C GLU A 38 -28.13 -2.70 27.79
N PHE A 39 -27.26 -2.80 26.77
CA PHE A 39 -26.14 -1.88 26.59
C PHE A 39 -26.63 -0.53 26.06
N LEU A 40 -27.52 -0.50 25.07
CA LEU A 40 -28.07 0.76 24.57
C LEU A 40 -28.77 1.56 25.69
N LYS A 41 -29.49 0.87 26.59
CA LYS A 41 -30.18 1.47 27.74
C LYS A 41 -29.23 2.00 28.82
N LYS A 42 -28.12 1.30 29.10
CA LYS A 42 -27.13 1.71 30.11
C LYS A 42 -26.36 2.98 29.72
N TRP A 43 -26.27 3.27 28.42
CA TRP A 43 -25.37 4.30 27.89
C TRP A 43 -26.09 5.39 27.08
N ALA A 44 -27.42 5.41 27.09
CA ALA A 44 -28.22 6.45 26.44
C ALA A 44 -28.08 7.86 27.05
N SER A 45 -27.42 8.00 28.21
CA SER A 45 -27.29 9.27 28.94
C SER A 45 -25.92 9.94 28.84
N ASP A 46 -24.86 9.23 28.43
CA ASP A 46 -23.50 9.77 28.38
C ASP A 46 -22.89 9.63 26.97
N ASN A 47 -22.37 10.75 26.45
CA ASN A 47 -21.56 10.95 25.25
C ASN A 47 -21.29 9.67 24.41
N ARG A 48 -22.02 9.45 23.31
CA ARG A 48 -21.92 8.24 22.44
C ARG A 48 -20.49 7.94 21.94
N ALA A 49 -19.62 8.95 21.85
CA ALA A 49 -18.20 8.78 21.55
C ALA A 49 -17.44 8.00 22.66
N LYS A 50 -17.82 8.22 23.92
CA LYS A 50 -17.32 7.49 25.08
C LYS A 50 -17.77 6.03 25.06
N LEU A 51 -19.00 5.76 24.60
CA LEU A 51 -19.55 4.40 24.46
C LEU A 51 -18.74 3.54 23.48
N ILE A 52 -18.38 4.11 22.32
CA ILE A 52 -17.45 3.50 21.38
C ILE A 52 -16.19 3.08 22.13
N ARG A 53 -15.48 4.05 22.71
CA ARG A 53 -14.21 3.82 23.42
C ARG A 53 -14.32 2.80 24.55
N ASP A 54 -15.43 2.77 25.27
CA ASP A 54 -15.63 1.86 26.40
C ASP A 54 -16.08 0.45 25.94
N LEU A 55 -16.67 0.31 24.74
CA LEU A 55 -17.01 -0.99 24.11
C LEU A 55 -15.79 -1.68 23.46
N PHE A 56 -14.90 -0.92 22.83
CA PHE A 56 -13.71 -1.45 22.16
C PHE A 56 -12.80 -2.35 23.02
N PRO A 57 -12.48 -1.99 24.27
CA PRO A 57 -11.61 -2.78 25.15
C PRO A 57 -12.32 -3.94 25.87
N GLN A 58 -13.64 -4.15 25.70
CA GLN A 58 -14.39 -5.29 26.26
C GLN A 58 -14.90 -6.32 25.20
N PRO A 59 -14.06 -6.78 24.25
CA PRO A 59 -14.46 -7.58 23.10
C PRO A 59 -14.73 -9.06 23.43
N GLU A 60 -14.66 -9.45 24.70
CA GLU A 60 -14.75 -10.85 25.11
C GLU A 60 -16.19 -11.40 25.08
N TYR A 61 -17.18 -10.50 25.01
CA TYR A 61 -18.56 -10.88 25.29
C TYR A 61 -19.43 -11.05 24.02
N PHE A 62 -19.35 -10.17 23.00
CA PHE A 62 -20.33 -10.17 21.88
C PHE A 62 -19.75 -9.72 20.52
N GLU A 63 -20.40 -10.14 19.42
CA GLU A 63 -20.21 -9.53 18.10
C GLU A 63 -21.00 -8.23 18.01
N TYR A 64 -20.43 -7.21 17.36
CA TYR A 64 -21.16 -5.97 17.09
C TYR A 64 -20.78 -5.39 15.73
N SER A 65 -21.71 -4.61 15.19
CA SER A 65 -21.46 -3.74 14.05
C SER A 65 -22.07 -2.36 14.29
N SER A 66 -21.34 -1.34 13.86
CA SER A 66 -21.73 0.07 13.97
C SER A 66 -21.35 0.80 12.69
N GLU A 67 -22.17 1.75 12.30
CA GLU A 67 -21.87 2.74 11.27
C GLU A 67 -21.55 4.07 11.94
N LEU A 68 -20.49 4.70 11.46
CA LEU A 68 -19.96 5.95 11.97
C LEU A 68 -20.00 6.99 10.87
N GLU A 69 -20.53 8.15 11.21
CA GLU A 69 -20.54 9.31 10.34
C GLU A 69 -19.53 10.32 10.86
N PHE A 70 -18.57 10.68 10.02
CA PHE A 70 -17.54 11.67 10.33
C PHE A 70 -17.57 12.79 9.30
N LEU A 71 -17.35 14.02 9.75
CA LEU A 71 -17.00 15.14 8.89
C LEU A 71 -15.49 15.13 8.67
N TYR A 72 -15.08 14.83 7.44
CA TYR A 72 -13.75 15.14 6.95
C TYR A 72 -13.67 16.61 6.57
N LYS A 73 -12.57 17.26 6.94
CA LYS A 73 -12.30 18.67 6.61
C LYS A 73 -10.83 18.89 6.32
N ASP A 74 -10.54 19.77 5.39
CA ASP A 74 -9.23 20.38 5.23
C ASP A 74 -9.36 21.84 4.76
N THR A 75 -8.30 22.42 4.19
CA THR A 75 -8.28 23.81 3.73
C THR A 75 -9.19 24.12 2.54
N GLU A 76 -9.59 23.11 1.76
CA GLU A 76 -10.33 23.30 0.50
C GLU A 76 -11.65 22.55 0.46
N ILE A 77 -11.80 21.46 1.22
CA ILE A 77 -13.01 20.62 1.16
C ILE A 77 -13.54 20.24 2.54
N GLU A 78 -14.86 20.03 2.59
CA GLU A 78 -15.59 19.40 3.69
C GLU A 78 -16.46 18.28 3.11
N GLN A 79 -16.39 17.09 3.67
CA GLN A 79 -17.09 15.90 3.17
C GLN A 79 -17.55 15.01 4.31
N ILE A 80 -18.80 14.56 4.27
CA ILE A 80 -19.28 13.52 5.20
C ILE A 80 -18.77 12.16 4.72
N LEU A 81 -18.10 11.43 5.61
CA LEU A 81 -17.61 10.08 5.42
C LEU A 81 -18.41 9.12 6.30
N CYS A 82 -18.79 7.99 5.71
CA CYS A 82 -19.46 6.91 6.41
C CYS A 82 -18.58 5.67 6.40
N PHE A 83 -18.28 5.12 7.58
CA PHE A 83 -17.58 3.86 7.68
C PHE A 83 -18.26 2.92 8.67
N SER A 84 -18.15 1.63 8.38
CA SER A 84 -18.62 0.59 9.28
C SER A 84 -17.47 -0.01 10.05
N ILE A 85 -17.75 -0.30 11.30
CA ILE A 85 -16.90 -1.03 12.20
C ILE A 85 -17.59 -2.36 12.49
N LYS A 86 -16.84 -3.45 12.36
CA LYS A 86 -17.30 -4.79 12.69
C LYS A 86 -16.28 -5.49 13.59
N TYR A 87 -16.78 -6.05 14.67
CA TYR A 87 -16.03 -6.96 15.52
C TYR A 87 -16.61 -8.37 15.43
N GLU A 88 -15.79 -9.34 15.07
CA GLU A 88 -16.16 -10.75 14.95
C GLU A 88 -15.46 -11.58 16.04
N LYS A 89 -16.25 -12.40 16.74
CA LYS A 89 -15.78 -13.19 17.91
C LYS A 89 -14.94 -14.42 17.52
N ASP A 90 -14.78 -14.71 16.23
CA ASP A 90 -14.10 -15.92 15.75
C ASP A 90 -12.64 -16.03 16.25
N LYS A 91 -12.02 -17.21 16.12
CA LYS A 91 -10.73 -17.65 16.72
C LYS A 91 -9.53 -16.70 16.54
N HIS A 92 -9.65 -15.69 15.70
CA HIS A 92 -8.61 -14.68 15.45
C HIS A 92 -8.93 -13.27 15.97
N ARG A 93 -10.04 -13.07 16.72
CA ARG A 93 -10.47 -11.80 17.33
C ARG A 93 -10.22 -10.60 16.40
N ARG A 94 -10.72 -10.67 15.17
CA ARG A 94 -10.41 -9.69 14.14
C ARG A 94 -11.32 -8.49 14.23
N PHE A 95 -10.70 -7.33 14.28
CA PHE A 95 -11.36 -6.06 14.15
C PHE A 95 -11.32 -5.61 12.68
N GLY A 96 -12.47 -5.19 12.14
CA GLY A 96 -12.62 -4.74 10.76
C GLY A 96 -13.18 -3.34 10.67
N ILE A 97 -12.45 -2.43 10.03
CA ILE A 97 -12.98 -1.15 9.54
C ILE A 97 -13.30 -1.32 8.06
N THR A 98 -14.46 -0.84 7.62
CA THR A 98 -14.80 -0.78 6.20
C THR A 98 -15.26 0.62 5.84
N ILE A 99 -14.59 1.24 4.86
CA ILE A 99 -15.11 2.42 4.17
C ILE A 99 -15.58 1.99 2.78
N ASP A 100 -16.78 2.42 2.42
CA ASP A 100 -17.37 2.16 1.11
C ASP A 100 -17.64 3.49 0.44
N TYR A 101 -16.79 3.85 -0.52
CA TYR A 101 -16.90 5.11 -1.23
C TYR A 101 -18.18 5.22 -2.06
N ASN A 102 -18.84 4.10 -2.36
CA ASN A 102 -20.14 4.13 -3.04
C ASN A 102 -21.26 4.65 -2.14
N LYS A 103 -21.07 4.62 -0.81
CA LYS A 103 -21.97 5.26 0.15
C LYS A 103 -21.67 6.73 0.37
N ILE A 104 -20.48 7.19 -0.05
CA ILE A 104 -19.99 8.56 0.19
C ILE A 104 -20.21 9.43 -1.06
N PHE A 105 -19.98 8.86 -2.24
CA PHE A 105 -20.11 9.58 -3.51
C PHE A 105 -21.25 8.99 -4.33
N GLU A 106 -22.22 9.84 -4.69
CA GLU A 106 -23.32 9.48 -5.60
C GLU A 106 -22.83 9.27 -7.05
N THR A 107 -21.73 9.93 -7.42
CA THR A 107 -21.10 9.85 -8.73
C THR A 107 -19.61 9.58 -8.59
N SER A 108 -18.91 9.29 -9.70
CA SER A 108 -17.46 9.06 -9.65
C SER A 108 -16.73 10.32 -9.16
N PRO A 109 -16.05 10.30 -8.00
CA PRO A 109 -15.29 11.45 -7.52
C PRO A 109 -14.09 11.72 -8.42
N SER A 110 -13.59 12.95 -8.47
CA SER A 110 -12.30 13.21 -9.14
C SER A 110 -11.17 12.41 -8.49
N TYR A 111 -10.10 12.12 -9.25
CA TYR A 111 -8.96 11.39 -8.71
C TYR A 111 -8.33 12.12 -7.52
N GLY A 112 -8.05 13.42 -7.67
CA GLY A 112 -7.52 14.25 -6.58
C GLY A 112 -8.38 14.24 -5.32
N LEU A 113 -9.70 14.40 -5.45
CA LEU A 113 -10.63 14.35 -4.31
C LEU A 113 -10.58 13.00 -3.59
N TRP A 114 -10.67 11.90 -4.35
CA TRP A 114 -10.58 10.56 -3.78
C TRP A 114 -9.25 10.33 -3.06
N ARG A 115 -8.11 10.62 -3.71
CA ARG A 115 -6.78 10.42 -3.12
C ARG A 115 -6.60 11.18 -1.81
N ARG A 116 -7.08 12.43 -1.77
CA ARG A 116 -6.96 13.31 -0.60
C ARG A 116 -7.68 12.75 0.62
N ILE A 117 -8.92 12.28 0.43
CA ILE A 117 -9.70 11.62 1.49
C ILE A 117 -9.09 10.26 1.83
N ASP A 118 -8.72 9.48 0.82
CA ASP A 118 -8.27 8.10 0.98
C ASP A 118 -6.91 7.97 1.65
N ASP A 119 -5.96 8.81 1.29
CA ASP A 119 -4.64 8.84 1.92
C ASP A 119 -4.76 9.15 3.40
N PHE A 120 -5.49 10.22 3.73
CA PHE A 120 -5.72 10.60 5.12
C PHE A 120 -6.49 9.55 5.90
N PHE A 121 -7.57 9.01 5.35
CA PHE A 121 -8.38 8.02 6.04
C PHE A 121 -7.59 6.73 6.29
N VAL A 122 -6.85 6.24 5.30
CA VAL A 122 -6.00 5.05 5.47
C VAL A 122 -4.96 5.30 6.56
N ASP A 123 -4.30 6.46 6.58
CA ASP A 123 -3.32 6.78 7.62
C ASP A 123 -3.97 6.89 9.01
N VAL A 124 -5.12 7.56 9.12
CA VAL A 124 -5.88 7.66 10.37
C VAL A 124 -6.32 6.29 10.87
N ALA A 125 -6.91 5.47 10.00
CA ALA A 125 -7.34 4.11 10.29
C ALA A 125 -6.17 3.23 10.76
N LEU A 126 -4.99 3.41 10.16
CA LEU A 126 -3.80 2.65 10.52
C LEU A 126 -3.11 3.15 11.79
N CYS A 127 -3.23 4.45 12.10
CA CYS A 127 -2.61 5.09 13.27
C CYS A 127 -3.56 5.22 14.47
N TRP A 128 -4.77 4.68 14.39
CA TRP A 128 -5.86 4.84 15.37
C TRP A 128 -5.43 4.59 16.83
N PRO A 129 -5.85 5.39 17.83
CA PRO A 129 -5.28 5.38 19.19
C PRO A 129 -5.30 4.02 19.89
N GLU A 130 -4.30 3.79 20.74
CA GLU A 130 -4.01 2.50 21.40
C GLU A 130 -5.17 1.99 22.27
N GLY A 131 -6.00 2.88 22.83
CA GLY A 131 -7.16 2.51 23.65
C GLY A 131 -8.32 1.86 22.90
N VAL A 132 -8.28 1.81 21.56
CA VAL A 132 -9.37 1.25 20.74
C VAL A 132 -9.03 -0.15 20.22
N PHE A 133 -7.77 -0.43 19.85
CA PHE A 133 -7.39 -1.70 19.23
C PHE A 133 -6.32 -2.51 19.97
N ASP A 134 -5.75 -2.00 21.07
CA ASP A 134 -4.92 -2.74 22.04
C ASP A 134 -3.94 -3.78 21.43
N GLU A 135 -2.97 -3.31 20.64
CA GLU A 135 -1.97 -4.11 19.88
C GLU A 135 -2.51 -5.16 18.88
N ARG A 136 -3.83 -5.29 18.72
CA ARG A 136 -4.43 -6.35 17.92
C ARG A 136 -4.22 -6.10 16.42
N PRO A 137 -4.02 -7.17 15.63
CA PRO A 137 -4.14 -7.07 14.19
C PRO A 137 -5.54 -6.56 13.81
N PHE A 138 -5.61 -5.52 13.01
CA PHE A 138 -6.86 -5.05 12.44
C PHE A 138 -6.81 -5.15 10.92
N GLY A 139 -7.99 -5.32 10.32
CA GLY A 139 -8.20 -5.22 8.89
C GLY A 139 -8.92 -3.93 8.56
N LEU A 140 -8.46 -3.22 7.54
CA LEU A 140 -9.16 -2.11 6.92
C LEU A 140 -9.54 -2.53 5.51
N ILE A 141 -10.83 -2.45 5.19
CA ILE A 141 -11.37 -2.72 3.87
C ILE A 141 -11.81 -1.39 3.28
N VAL A 142 -11.33 -1.10 2.08
CA VAL A 142 -11.74 0.07 1.31
C VAL A 142 -12.37 -0.40 0.02
N ILE A 143 -13.61 0.02 -0.21
CA ILE A 143 -14.40 -0.32 -1.40
C ILE A 143 -14.57 0.94 -2.25
N GLY A 144 -14.33 0.82 -3.55
CA GLY A 144 -14.27 1.93 -4.47
C GLY A 144 -12.85 2.47 -4.63
N ALA A 145 -12.34 2.51 -5.85
CA ALA A 145 -11.04 3.08 -6.15
C ALA A 145 -10.94 3.54 -7.61
N TRP A 146 -10.02 4.47 -7.87
CA TRP A 146 -9.54 4.67 -9.23
C TRP A 146 -8.63 3.51 -9.63
N TYR A 147 -8.95 2.91 -10.77
CA TYR A 147 -8.26 1.75 -11.33
C TYR A 147 -8.26 1.83 -12.86
N GLN A 148 -7.08 1.72 -13.47
CA GLN A 148 -6.81 1.85 -14.89
C GLN A 148 -7.45 3.10 -15.50
N GLY A 149 -7.22 4.24 -14.84
CA GLY A 149 -7.75 5.54 -15.25
C GLY A 149 -9.26 5.69 -15.19
N LYS A 150 -9.97 4.80 -14.49
CA LYS A 150 -11.42 4.88 -14.29
C LYS A 150 -11.80 4.65 -12.84
N TRP A 151 -12.83 5.34 -12.37
CA TRP A 151 -13.44 4.99 -11.09
C TRP A 151 -14.13 3.63 -11.20
N ARG A 152 -13.88 2.76 -10.22
CA ARG A 152 -14.51 1.45 -10.10
C ARG A 152 -15.09 1.30 -8.70
N SER A 153 -16.39 1.11 -8.62
CA SER A 153 -17.15 0.90 -7.38
C SER A 153 -16.92 -0.47 -6.74
N ASP A 154 -16.45 -1.43 -7.52
CA ASP A 154 -16.33 -2.84 -7.17
C ASP A 154 -14.90 -3.25 -6.78
N VAL A 155 -13.94 -2.34 -6.91
CA VAL A 155 -12.55 -2.58 -6.49
C VAL A 155 -12.46 -2.54 -4.97
N LYS A 156 -11.80 -3.55 -4.41
CA LYS A 156 -11.59 -3.70 -2.97
C LYS A 156 -10.10 -3.71 -2.63
N ARG A 157 -9.73 -2.90 -1.65
CA ARG A 157 -8.38 -2.83 -1.07
C ARG A 157 -8.46 -3.25 0.37
N ILE A 158 -7.72 -4.29 0.74
CA ILE A 158 -7.68 -4.82 2.10
C ILE A 158 -6.30 -4.51 2.67
N PHE A 159 -6.27 -3.61 3.62
CA PHE A 159 -5.12 -3.30 4.42
C PHE A 159 -5.16 -4.16 5.68
N SER A 160 -4.03 -4.70 6.07
CA SER A 160 -3.82 -5.20 7.42
C SER A 160 -2.55 -4.59 7.97
N GLY A 161 -2.53 -4.37 9.27
CA GLY A 161 -1.42 -3.74 9.93
C GLY A 161 -1.34 -4.15 11.38
N ARG A 162 -0.14 -3.98 11.93
CA ARG A 162 0.07 -4.05 13.37
C ARG A 162 0.96 -2.88 13.76
N LYS A 163 0.55 -2.14 14.78
CA LYS A 163 1.38 -1.10 15.37
C LYS A 163 2.70 -1.70 15.86
N ALA A 164 3.83 -1.11 15.46
CA ALA A 164 5.13 -1.55 15.90
C ALA A 164 5.64 -0.67 17.04
N GLY A 165 5.92 -1.29 18.19
CA GLY A 165 6.50 -0.61 19.36
C GLY A 165 5.47 -0.05 20.33
N LYS A 166 5.97 0.32 21.52
CA LYS A 166 5.18 1.01 22.55
C LYS A 166 5.00 2.48 22.20
N ARG A 167 4.00 3.13 22.78
CA ARG A 167 3.68 4.56 22.61
C ARG A 167 4.91 5.47 22.66
N GLU A 168 5.81 5.24 23.61
CA GLU A 168 6.99 6.07 23.82
C GLU A 168 7.99 5.95 22.67
N VAL A 169 8.08 4.76 22.06
CA VAL A 169 8.93 4.51 20.90
C VAL A 169 8.34 5.18 19.67
N VAL A 170 7.02 5.08 19.48
CA VAL A 170 6.33 5.71 18.35
C VAL A 170 6.46 7.23 18.39
N ALA A 171 6.35 7.83 19.57
CA ALA A 171 6.51 9.27 19.76
C ALA A 171 7.92 9.78 19.41
N SER A 172 8.92 8.90 19.37
CA SER A 172 10.30 9.25 18.98
C SER A 172 10.59 9.09 17.49
N TYR A 173 9.67 8.52 16.70
CA TYR A 173 9.91 8.36 15.27
C TYR A 173 9.87 9.72 14.55
N PRO A 174 10.78 9.94 13.58
CA PRO A 174 10.74 11.12 12.74
C PRO A 174 9.40 11.17 12.00
N ILE A 175 8.80 12.34 12.04
CA ILE A 175 7.51 12.61 11.44
C ILE A 175 7.77 13.16 10.04
N VAL A 176 7.51 12.35 9.01
CA VAL A 176 7.60 12.76 7.59
C VAL A 176 6.63 13.92 7.30
N GLU A 177 6.91 14.74 6.29
CA GLU A 177 5.94 15.76 5.87
C GLU A 177 4.74 15.08 5.16
N PRO A 178 3.49 15.37 5.54
CA PRO A 178 2.34 14.83 4.84
C PRO A 178 2.25 15.43 3.44
N HIS A 179 1.74 14.62 2.50
CA HIS A 179 1.45 15.10 1.16
C HIS A 179 -0.07 15.21 0.99
N LEU A 180 -0.51 16.38 0.54
CA LEU A 180 -1.91 16.64 0.23
C LEU A 180 -2.10 16.61 -1.27
N GLU A 181 -2.87 15.63 -1.76
CA GLU A 181 -3.10 15.51 -3.20
C GLU A 181 -3.91 16.71 -3.73
N PRO A 182 -3.44 17.39 -4.79
CA PRO A 182 -4.21 18.45 -5.43
C PRO A 182 -5.58 17.96 -5.93
N LEU A 183 -6.64 18.75 -5.74
CA LEU A 183 -8.01 18.35 -6.13
C LEU A 183 -8.16 18.10 -7.65
N HIS A 184 -7.34 18.79 -8.44
CA HIS A 184 -7.31 18.69 -9.89
C HIS A 184 -6.28 17.69 -10.41
N SER A 185 -5.67 16.87 -9.54
CA SER A 185 -4.77 15.82 -9.97
C SER A 185 -5.48 14.90 -10.98
N PRO A 186 -4.87 14.65 -12.15
CA PRO A 186 -5.47 13.81 -13.17
C PRO A 186 -5.49 12.37 -12.69
N ALA A 187 -6.49 11.61 -13.15
CA ALA A 187 -6.47 10.17 -12.97
C ALA A 187 -5.23 9.54 -13.64
N PRO A 188 -4.67 8.46 -13.05
CA PRO A 188 -3.54 7.77 -13.64
C PRO A 188 -3.91 7.23 -15.02
N GLN A 189 -2.97 7.27 -15.95
CA GLN A 189 -3.16 6.68 -17.27
C GLN A 189 -3.15 5.15 -17.17
N GLN A 190 -3.82 4.50 -18.13
CA GLN A 190 -3.89 3.05 -18.20
C GLN A 190 -2.52 2.42 -18.41
N TRP A 191 -2.39 1.16 -17.97
CA TRP A 191 -1.21 0.34 -18.17
C TRP A 191 -1.45 -0.67 -19.28
N THR A 192 -0.44 -0.89 -20.10
CA THR A 192 -0.45 -1.87 -21.17
C THR A 192 0.63 -2.91 -20.93
N TYR A 193 0.26 -4.18 -21.02
CA TYR A 193 1.22 -5.28 -21.03
C TYR A 193 1.85 -5.46 -22.41
N ILE A 194 3.17 -5.47 -22.45
CA ILE A 194 3.96 -5.70 -23.66
C ILE A 194 4.77 -6.97 -23.46
N ASP A 195 4.55 -7.92 -24.37
CA ASP A 195 5.15 -9.26 -24.33
C ASP A 195 6.49 -9.29 -25.07
N VAL A 196 7.31 -10.31 -24.76
CA VAL A 196 8.51 -10.64 -25.54
C VAL A 196 8.50 -12.13 -25.88
N ALA A 197 9.13 -12.49 -27.01
CA ALA A 197 9.17 -13.88 -27.46
C ALA A 197 9.98 -14.77 -26.50
N GLU A 198 11.16 -14.30 -26.09
CA GLU A 198 12.13 -15.05 -25.29
C GLU A 198 12.59 -14.21 -24.10
N PRO A 199 11.89 -14.31 -22.94
CA PRO A 199 12.26 -13.57 -21.74
C PRO A 199 13.65 -13.97 -21.22
N LYS A 200 14.49 -12.97 -20.93
CA LYS A 200 15.81 -13.14 -20.33
C LYS A 200 15.75 -13.05 -18.81
N ALA A 201 16.67 -13.73 -18.12
CA ALA A 201 16.81 -13.68 -16.66
C ALA A 201 17.21 -12.29 -16.10
N GLN A 202 17.65 -11.39 -16.98
CA GLN A 202 18.11 -10.06 -16.59
C GLN A 202 17.77 -9.01 -17.66
N ALA A 203 17.35 -7.85 -17.19
CA ALA A 203 17.18 -6.61 -17.94
C ALA A 203 17.50 -5.42 -17.03
N SER A 204 17.91 -4.29 -17.60
CA SER A 204 18.20 -3.10 -16.82
C SER A 204 17.63 -1.86 -17.50
N LEU A 205 17.15 -0.93 -16.67
CA LEU A 205 16.99 0.46 -17.10
C LEU A 205 18.40 1.01 -17.34
N LYS A 206 18.63 1.66 -18.48
CA LYS A 206 19.88 2.41 -18.68
C LYS A 206 19.82 3.71 -17.88
N PHE A 207 20.77 3.88 -16.98
CA PHE A 207 20.97 5.11 -16.20
C PHE A 207 22.49 5.34 -16.06
N CYS A 208 22.88 6.56 -15.73
CA CYS A 208 24.24 6.89 -15.32
C CYS A 208 24.31 7.07 -13.79
N ILE A 209 25.51 7.07 -13.24
CA ILE A 209 25.73 7.54 -11.86
C ILE A 209 26.13 9.00 -11.98
N ASP A 210 25.39 9.90 -11.34
CA ASP A 210 25.81 11.28 -11.21
C ASP A 210 26.98 11.35 -10.22
N GLU A 211 28.12 11.89 -10.64
CA GLU A 211 29.34 11.93 -9.83
C GLU A 211 29.25 12.90 -8.64
N THR A 212 28.43 13.96 -8.76
CA THR A 212 28.31 14.99 -7.72
C THR A 212 27.55 14.44 -6.52
N TYR A 213 26.44 13.75 -6.78
CA TYR A 213 25.59 13.20 -5.75
C TYR A 213 25.87 11.72 -5.45
N ASN A 214 26.63 11.04 -6.31
CA ASN A 214 26.88 9.59 -6.27
C ASN A 214 25.59 8.77 -6.22
N ILE A 215 24.60 9.14 -7.06
CA ILE A 215 23.30 8.48 -7.14
C ILE A 215 22.98 8.05 -8.58
N PRO A 216 22.23 6.95 -8.77
CA PRO A 216 21.64 6.61 -10.05
C PRO A 216 20.75 7.74 -10.58
N PHE A 217 20.99 8.14 -11.83
CA PHE A 217 20.29 9.24 -12.50
C PHE A 217 19.99 8.90 -13.97
N PHE A 218 18.80 9.30 -14.42
CA PHE A 218 18.37 9.18 -15.81
C PHE A 218 17.31 10.24 -16.11
N SER A 219 17.54 11.14 -17.09
CA SER A 219 16.74 12.35 -17.28
C SER A 219 15.22 12.09 -17.49
N GLN A 220 14.37 13.03 -17.06
CA GLN A 220 12.92 13.01 -17.33
C GLN A 220 12.61 13.03 -18.83
N ASP A 221 13.46 13.68 -19.63
CA ASP A 221 13.28 13.82 -21.08
C ASP A 221 13.80 12.61 -21.87
N GLU A 222 14.59 11.75 -21.23
CA GLU A 222 15.09 10.54 -21.87
C GLU A 222 14.01 9.46 -21.93
N GLN A 223 14.02 8.69 -23.02
CA GLN A 223 13.13 7.55 -23.20
C GLN A 223 13.55 6.40 -22.31
N LEU A 224 12.59 5.80 -21.61
CA LEU A 224 12.83 4.57 -20.84
C LEU A 224 13.40 3.52 -21.79
N VAL A 225 14.65 3.07 -21.61
CA VAL A 225 15.30 2.09 -22.49
C VAL A 225 16.14 1.05 -21.74
N GLY A 226 16.34 -0.12 -22.35
CA GLY A 226 17.27 -1.16 -21.91
C GLY A 226 16.62 -2.49 -21.52
N PHE A 227 15.31 -2.50 -21.29
CA PHE A 227 14.52 -3.68 -20.94
C PHE A 227 13.62 -4.17 -22.07
N GLN A 228 13.33 -3.32 -23.06
CA GLN A 228 12.56 -3.67 -24.24
C GLN A 228 13.19 -4.88 -24.94
N GLU A 229 12.33 -5.73 -25.50
CA GLU A 229 12.71 -6.96 -26.23
C GLU A 229 13.43 -8.03 -25.38
N ARG A 230 13.78 -7.73 -24.12
CA ARG A 230 14.47 -8.65 -23.22
C ARG A 230 13.53 -9.33 -22.24
N VAL A 231 12.57 -8.59 -21.71
CA VAL A 231 11.62 -9.08 -20.70
C VAL A 231 10.23 -8.52 -21.02
N PRO A 232 9.15 -9.21 -20.64
CA PRO A 232 7.82 -8.61 -20.69
C PRO A 232 7.74 -7.46 -19.69
N TYR A 233 6.91 -6.46 -19.98
CA TYR A 233 6.80 -5.27 -19.14
C TYR A 233 5.41 -4.65 -19.17
N LEU A 234 5.10 -3.88 -18.14
CA LEU A 234 3.96 -2.98 -18.09
C LEU A 234 4.43 -1.58 -18.43
N LEU A 235 3.75 -0.91 -19.34
CA LEU A 235 4.02 0.48 -19.74
C LEU A 235 2.76 1.31 -19.54
N ARG A 236 2.88 2.42 -18.81
CA ARG A 236 1.78 3.38 -18.68
C ARG A 236 1.58 4.11 -20.01
N ASN A 237 0.35 4.42 -20.40
CA ASN A 237 0.03 4.93 -21.74
C ASN A 237 0.68 6.28 -22.09
N ASP A 238 1.09 7.06 -21.09
CA ASP A 238 1.88 8.28 -21.29
C ASP A 238 3.37 8.01 -21.54
N GLN A 239 3.79 6.74 -21.51
CA GLN A 239 5.17 6.24 -21.66
C GLN A 239 6.15 6.76 -20.60
N LYS A 240 5.64 7.38 -19.53
CA LYS A 240 6.47 7.97 -18.47
C LYS A 240 6.73 7.02 -17.32
N ALA A 241 5.98 5.92 -17.22
CA ALA A 241 6.15 4.92 -16.18
C ALA A 241 6.16 3.49 -16.74
N ALA A 242 6.98 2.63 -16.14
CA ALA A 242 7.08 1.22 -16.50
C ALA A 242 7.34 0.33 -15.27
N ILE A 243 6.91 -0.93 -15.36
CA ILE A 243 7.27 -2.01 -14.43
C ILE A 243 7.78 -3.19 -15.23
N PHE A 244 8.97 -3.69 -14.93
CA PHE A 244 9.54 -4.82 -15.65
C PHE A 244 10.41 -5.71 -14.74
N PRO A 245 10.51 -7.02 -15.01
CA PRO A 245 11.45 -7.90 -14.32
C PRO A 245 12.90 -7.50 -14.64
N ALA A 246 13.66 -7.13 -13.62
CA ALA A 246 15.04 -6.67 -13.76
C ALA A 246 16.06 -7.80 -13.54
N LEU A 247 15.82 -8.68 -12.58
CA LEU A 247 16.76 -9.73 -12.20
C LEU A 247 16.02 -10.94 -11.62
N LEU A 248 16.38 -12.13 -12.10
CA LEU A 248 16.06 -13.39 -11.44
C LEU A 248 17.25 -13.86 -10.61
N GLU A 249 17.13 -13.81 -9.29
CA GLU A 249 18.14 -14.24 -8.34
C GLU A 249 17.81 -15.67 -7.85
N PRO A 250 18.69 -16.65 -8.04
CA PRO A 250 18.46 -18.00 -7.53
C PRO A 250 18.52 -17.97 -6.00
N ASN A 251 17.59 -18.66 -5.34
CA ASN A 251 17.51 -18.67 -3.88
C ASN A 251 17.08 -20.04 -3.34
N SER A 252 17.13 -20.21 -2.02
CA SER A 252 16.53 -21.36 -1.34
C SER A 252 15.75 -20.88 -0.13
N HIS A 253 14.48 -21.26 -0.02
CA HIS A 253 13.74 -21.02 1.20
C HIS A 253 14.26 -21.97 2.28
N ARG A 254 14.80 -21.40 3.37
CA ARG A 254 15.40 -22.14 4.51
C ARG A 254 16.58 -23.06 4.15
N GLY A 255 17.10 -22.98 2.93
CA GLY A 255 18.14 -23.90 2.46
C GLY A 255 17.60 -25.27 2.03
N GLU A 256 16.28 -25.47 2.01
CA GLU A 256 15.66 -26.77 1.73
C GLU A 256 14.78 -26.71 0.48
N ASP A 257 14.02 -25.63 0.29
CA ASP A 257 13.08 -25.52 -0.83
C ASP A 257 13.67 -24.66 -1.96
N PRO A 258 13.81 -25.19 -3.19
CA PRO A 258 14.22 -24.40 -4.36
C PRO A 258 13.27 -23.22 -4.59
N ASP A 259 13.81 -22.01 -4.51
CA ASP A 259 13.09 -20.76 -4.73
C ASP A 259 13.87 -19.84 -5.67
N ALA A 260 13.22 -18.85 -6.27
CA ALA A 260 13.93 -17.81 -7.00
C ALA A 260 13.24 -16.47 -6.79
N HIS A 261 14.01 -15.45 -6.46
CA HIS A 261 13.50 -14.11 -6.29
C HIS A 261 13.49 -13.39 -7.62
N LEU A 262 12.30 -13.03 -8.08
CA LEU A 262 12.16 -12.14 -9.23
C LEU A 262 12.09 -10.70 -8.74
N TYR A 263 13.10 -9.91 -9.10
CA TYR A 263 13.15 -8.49 -8.84
C TYR A 263 12.53 -7.73 -10.00
N TYR A 264 11.71 -6.73 -9.69
CA TYR A 264 11.07 -5.82 -10.63
C TYR A 264 11.65 -4.43 -10.45
N THR A 265 11.84 -3.70 -11.53
CA THR A 265 12.10 -2.26 -11.48
C THR A 265 10.81 -1.51 -11.77
N TYR A 266 10.46 -0.60 -10.86
CA TYR A 266 9.48 0.46 -11.09
C TYR A 266 10.22 1.73 -11.50
N VAL A 267 9.70 2.42 -12.51
CA VAL A 267 10.15 3.76 -12.92
C VAL A 267 8.92 4.60 -13.24
N ASP A 268 8.93 5.86 -12.84
CA ASP A 268 7.93 6.88 -13.20
C ASP A 268 8.61 8.17 -13.69
N GLU A 269 7.88 9.29 -13.74
CA GLU A 269 8.40 10.59 -14.15
C GLU A 269 9.54 11.13 -13.27
N ASP A 270 9.67 10.70 -12.02
CA ASP A 270 10.57 11.33 -11.06
C ASP A 270 11.60 10.37 -10.45
N VAL A 271 11.23 9.10 -10.27
CA VAL A 271 12.06 8.12 -9.54
C VAL A 271 12.08 6.77 -10.24
N PHE A 272 13.07 5.96 -9.89
CA PHE A 272 13.09 4.54 -10.16
C PHE A 272 13.70 3.77 -9.01
N PHE A 273 13.29 2.52 -8.85
CA PHE A 273 13.87 1.58 -7.89
C PHE A 273 13.50 0.14 -8.24
N THR A 274 14.27 -0.79 -7.71
CA THR A 274 14.04 -2.23 -7.84
C THR A 274 13.46 -2.79 -6.54
N PHE A 275 12.39 -3.58 -6.61
CA PHE A 275 11.79 -4.30 -5.48
C PHE A 275 11.68 -5.79 -5.82
N ARG A 276 11.42 -6.66 -4.85
CA ARG A 276 11.31 -8.12 -5.10
C ARG A 276 9.89 -8.64 -4.95
N SER A 277 9.56 -9.67 -5.71
CA SER A 277 8.43 -10.55 -5.43
C SER A 277 8.94 -11.85 -4.80
N CYS A 278 8.22 -12.37 -3.80
CA CYS A 278 8.46 -13.68 -3.24
C CYS A 278 7.14 -14.41 -2.98
N LEU A 279 7.21 -15.74 -2.93
CA LEU A 279 6.04 -16.60 -2.72
C LEU A 279 5.34 -16.33 -1.38
N VAL A 280 6.12 -16.04 -0.34
CA VAL A 280 5.62 -15.96 1.05
C VAL A 280 5.03 -14.58 1.37
N TYR A 281 5.65 -13.51 0.87
CA TYR A 281 5.31 -12.14 1.26
C TYR A 281 4.72 -11.30 0.11
N GLY A 282 4.55 -11.87 -1.09
CA GLY A 282 4.05 -11.11 -2.24
C GLY A 282 5.09 -10.12 -2.74
N LEU A 283 4.71 -8.86 -2.90
CA LEU A 283 5.61 -7.77 -3.30
C LEU A 283 6.21 -7.10 -2.07
N GLU A 284 7.53 -7.06 -1.97
CA GLU A 284 8.26 -6.48 -0.84
C GLU A 284 8.92 -5.16 -1.27
N LEU A 285 8.31 -4.04 -0.86
CA LEU A 285 8.81 -2.69 -1.12
C LEU A 285 9.75 -2.17 -0.02
N SER A 286 9.90 -2.89 1.10
CA SER A 286 10.86 -2.49 2.16
C SER A 286 12.31 -2.66 1.74
N ASP A 287 12.57 -3.65 0.88
CA ASP A 287 13.91 -4.11 0.50
C ASP A 287 14.30 -3.55 -0.89
N CYS A 288 13.89 -2.32 -1.18
CA CYS A 288 14.17 -1.67 -2.46
C CYS A 288 15.67 -1.45 -2.67
N LYS A 289 16.12 -1.65 -3.91
CA LYS A 289 17.51 -1.48 -4.39
C LYS A 289 17.54 -0.52 -5.59
N ASN A 290 18.74 -0.11 -5.99
CA ASN A 290 18.98 0.70 -7.21
C ASN A 290 18.05 1.92 -7.31
N TYR A 291 17.83 2.59 -6.19
CA TYR A 291 16.99 3.79 -6.15
C TYR A 291 17.72 4.96 -6.81
N GLY A 292 17.00 5.69 -7.66
CA GLY A 292 17.52 6.85 -8.37
C GLY A 292 16.44 7.84 -8.75
N PHE A 293 16.89 8.96 -9.33
CA PHE A 293 16.04 10.10 -9.66
C PHE A 293 16.12 10.46 -11.13
N ARG A 294 15.10 11.15 -11.61
CA ARG A 294 15.05 11.64 -12.98
C ARG A 294 15.29 13.13 -13.15
N LYS A 295 15.39 13.85 -12.02
CA LYS A 295 15.71 15.27 -11.97
C LYS A 295 16.82 15.53 -10.93
N LEU A 296 17.77 16.41 -11.28
CA LEU A 296 18.82 16.88 -10.38
C LEU A 296 18.76 18.41 -10.22
N PRO A 297 18.96 18.95 -9.00
CA PRO A 297 18.97 18.20 -7.73
C PRO A 297 17.63 17.47 -7.48
N PRO A 298 17.64 16.34 -6.75
CA PRO A 298 16.42 15.60 -6.46
C PRO A 298 15.47 16.47 -5.63
N ASP A 299 14.16 16.34 -5.88
CA ASP A 299 13.16 17.02 -5.05
C ASP A 299 13.22 16.42 -3.63
N PRO A 300 13.40 17.25 -2.58
CA PRO A 300 13.45 16.78 -1.19
C PRO A 300 12.24 15.95 -0.76
N ARG A 301 11.09 16.12 -1.43
CA ARG A 301 9.89 15.33 -1.15
C ARG A 301 10.01 13.87 -1.59
N PHE A 302 11.03 13.50 -2.37
CA PHE A 302 11.16 12.15 -2.94
C PHE A 302 12.03 11.20 -2.14
N PHE A 303 12.87 11.72 -1.24
CA PHE A 303 13.79 10.91 -0.46
C PHE A 303 13.71 11.19 1.03
N ALA A 304 14.09 10.18 1.81
CA ALA A 304 14.35 10.29 3.23
C ALA A 304 15.82 9.91 3.49
N SER A 305 16.44 10.51 4.50
CA SER A 305 17.80 10.15 4.92
C SER A 305 17.88 8.83 5.69
N ASP A 306 16.74 8.32 6.15
CA ASP A 306 16.62 6.98 6.72
C ASP A 306 15.26 6.37 6.40
N ALA A 307 15.11 5.06 6.63
CA ALA A 307 13.86 4.34 6.45
C ALA A 307 12.75 4.75 7.45
N LEU A 308 13.09 5.60 8.43
CA LEU A 308 12.14 6.16 9.38
C LEU A 308 11.60 7.51 8.90
N GLY A 309 12.16 8.08 7.83
CA GLY A 309 11.65 9.31 7.24
C GLY A 309 12.28 10.59 7.77
N ALA A 310 13.41 10.55 8.48
CA ALA A 310 14.16 11.77 8.74
C ALA A 310 14.55 12.40 7.39
N ILE A 311 14.30 13.69 7.20
CA ILE A 311 14.83 14.44 6.06
C ILE A 311 16.19 14.97 6.52
N GLY A 312 17.22 14.16 6.40
CA GLY A 312 18.59 14.56 6.73
C GLY A 312 19.24 15.33 5.58
N ASP A 313 20.13 16.25 5.93
CA ASP A 313 20.94 17.06 4.98
C ASP A 313 21.98 16.24 4.20
N SER A 314 22.13 14.94 4.50
CA SER A 314 23.11 14.09 3.84
C SER A 314 22.46 13.26 2.74
N THR A 315 22.95 13.42 1.50
CA THR A 315 22.74 12.52 0.35
C THR A 315 23.31 11.11 0.56
N TYR A 316 23.75 10.78 1.77
CA TYR A 316 24.40 9.53 2.10
C TYR A 316 23.35 8.44 2.33
N VAL A 317 22.96 7.76 1.24
CA VAL A 317 22.20 6.51 1.28
C VAL A 317 23.02 5.49 2.07
N SER A 318 22.58 5.15 3.28
CA SER A 318 23.29 4.18 4.12
C SER A 318 23.43 2.84 3.38
N ARG A 319 24.57 2.15 3.57
CA ARG A 319 24.83 0.81 3.03
C ARG A 319 23.90 -0.29 3.59
N PHE A 320 23.02 0.04 4.53
CA PHE A 320 22.04 -0.90 5.06
C PHE A 320 20.80 -0.84 4.19
N GLY A 321 20.42 -1.99 3.62
CA GLY A 321 19.34 -2.20 2.65
C GLY A 321 17.92 -1.87 3.13
N SER A 322 17.73 -0.69 3.69
CA SER A 322 16.45 -0.11 4.05
C SER A 322 16.09 0.98 3.04
N SER A 323 14.89 0.89 2.47
CA SER A 323 14.34 1.87 1.52
C SER A 323 14.56 3.33 1.97
N CYS A 324 15.13 4.17 1.11
CA CYS A 324 15.24 5.63 1.30
C CYS A 324 14.11 6.39 0.59
N LEU A 325 13.03 5.70 0.22
CA LEU A 325 11.86 6.33 -0.39
C LEU A 325 11.16 7.19 0.66
N SER A 326 10.82 8.43 0.32
CA SER A 326 9.92 9.22 1.17
C SER A 326 8.54 8.55 1.26
N TYR A 327 7.77 8.93 2.29
CA TYR A 327 6.38 8.50 2.41
C TYR A 327 5.55 8.81 1.15
N PHE A 328 5.74 10.00 0.57
CA PHE A 328 5.07 10.41 -0.65
C PHE A 328 5.36 9.44 -1.82
N VAL A 329 6.63 9.13 -2.06
CA VAL A 329 7.02 8.22 -3.14
C VAL A 329 6.49 6.82 -2.87
N TRP A 330 6.53 6.37 -1.62
CA TRP A 330 6.01 5.07 -1.24
C TRP A 330 4.50 4.96 -1.53
N ARG A 331 3.68 5.94 -1.14
CA ARG A 331 2.24 5.97 -1.47
C ARG A 331 2.00 6.03 -2.98
N ARG A 332 2.73 6.87 -3.69
CA ARG A 332 2.59 6.99 -5.15
C ARG A 332 2.89 5.66 -5.84
N ALA A 333 4.02 5.04 -5.51
CA ALA A 333 4.43 3.77 -6.08
C ALA A 333 3.49 2.63 -5.70
N LEU A 334 3.01 2.58 -4.45
CA LEU A 334 2.03 1.60 -3.99
C LEU A 334 0.78 1.62 -4.89
N ASN A 335 0.19 2.80 -5.08
CA ASN A 335 -1.00 2.94 -5.93
C ASN A 335 -0.69 2.62 -7.39
N ALA A 336 0.43 3.08 -7.93
CA ALA A 336 0.83 2.82 -9.31
C ALA A 336 1.07 1.31 -9.56
N ILE A 337 1.78 0.63 -8.66
CA ILE A 337 2.04 -0.81 -8.75
C ILE A 337 0.74 -1.58 -8.68
N MET A 338 -0.18 -1.25 -7.77
CA MET A 338 -1.48 -1.91 -7.68
C MET A 338 -2.36 -1.69 -8.91
N ASP A 339 -2.32 -0.48 -9.45
CA ASP A 339 -3.05 -0.13 -10.67
C ASP A 339 -2.53 -0.90 -11.89
N ALA A 340 -1.21 -1.06 -11.95
CA ALA A 340 -0.52 -1.75 -13.02
C ALA A 340 -0.68 -3.27 -12.92
N TRP A 341 -0.52 -3.85 -11.71
CA TRP A 341 -0.22 -5.27 -11.53
C TRP A 341 -1.19 -6.23 -12.21
N PRO A 342 -2.51 -6.04 -12.16
CA PRO A 342 -3.41 -7.00 -12.77
C PRO A 342 -3.34 -7.02 -14.30
N ASN A 343 -2.67 -6.05 -14.94
CA ASN A 343 -2.40 -6.06 -16.38
C ASN A 343 -1.37 -7.10 -16.80
N TRP A 344 -0.59 -7.68 -15.87
CA TRP A 344 0.25 -8.82 -16.22
C TRP A 344 -0.64 -9.94 -16.78
N LYS A 345 -0.28 -10.48 -17.96
CA LYS A 345 -0.99 -11.65 -18.52
C LYS A 345 -1.03 -12.76 -17.47
N ASN A 346 -2.24 -13.24 -17.18
CA ASN A 346 -2.51 -14.33 -16.24
C ASN A 346 -2.19 -14.03 -14.76
N SER A 347 -2.10 -12.76 -14.35
CA SER A 347 -1.96 -12.35 -12.93
C SER A 347 -3.02 -12.93 -11.99
N ILE A 348 -4.14 -13.39 -12.56
CA ILE A 348 -5.33 -13.83 -11.84
C ILE A 348 -5.49 -15.37 -11.84
N ASN A 349 -4.76 -16.10 -12.67
CA ASN A 349 -4.93 -17.55 -12.86
C ASN A 349 -3.72 -18.32 -12.33
N PHE A 350 -3.83 -18.88 -11.13
CA PHE A 350 -2.90 -19.89 -10.61
C PHE A 350 -3.07 -21.27 -11.29
N THR A 351 -3.87 -21.36 -12.36
CA THR A 351 -4.15 -22.63 -13.04
C THR A 351 -3.06 -22.99 -14.04
N VAL A 352 -2.74 -24.27 -14.05
CA VAL A 352 -1.60 -24.92 -14.72
C VAL A 352 -1.53 -24.69 -16.24
N ASP A 353 -2.64 -24.26 -16.87
CA ASP A 353 -2.76 -24.24 -18.33
C ASP A 353 -2.75 -22.85 -18.98
N GLY A 354 -2.73 -21.76 -18.18
CA GLY A 354 -2.68 -20.37 -18.66
C GLY A 354 -1.38 -19.68 -18.28
N MET A 355 -0.25 -20.19 -18.77
CA MET A 355 1.07 -19.94 -18.18
C MET A 355 1.43 -18.45 -18.11
N ALA A 356 1.56 -17.93 -16.89
CA ALA A 356 2.33 -16.72 -16.63
C ALA A 356 3.70 -16.84 -17.32
N ARG A 357 4.28 -15.72 -17.79
CA ARG A 357 5.55 -15.78 -18.51
C ARG A 357 6.66 -16.29 -17.59
N LYS A 358 7.21 -17.46 -17.90
CA LYS A 358 8.36 -18.03 -17.20
C LYS A 358 9.63 -17.24 -17.56
N ILE A 359 10.40 -16.88 -16.55
CA ILE A 359 11.79 -16.45 -16.66
C ILE A 359 12.64 -17.52 -15.98
N GLU A 360 13.71 -17.95 -16.64
CA GLU A 360 14.56 -19.05 -16.18
C GLU A 360 16.04 -18.68 -16.33
N ILE A 361 16.83 -19.03 -15.32
CA ILE A 361 18.29 -18.94 -15.34
C ILE A 361 18.82 -20.02 -16.29
N ASP A 362 19.77 -19.65 -17.15
CA ASP A 362 20.39 -20.56 -18.11
C ASP A 362 20.80 -21.90 -17.44
N PRO A 363 20.32 -23.05 -17.95
CA PRO A 363 20.61 -24.37 -17.39
C PRO A 363 22.12 -24.68 -17.30
N SER A 364 22.96 -24.04 -18.12
CA SER A 364 24.42 -24.20 -18.09
C SER A 364 25.07 -23.60 -16.84
N ILE A 365 24.40 -22.66 -16.15
CA ILE A 365 24.90 -22.09 -14.90
C ILE A 365 24.72 -23.13 -13.80
N ASN A 366 25.81 -23.60 -13.19
CA ASN A 366 25.72 -24.53 -12.06
C ASN A 366 25.21 -23.80 -10.81
N LEU A 367 24.12 -24.28 -10.22
CA LEU A 367 23.54 -23.75 -9.00
C LEU A 367 23.57 -24.81 -7.90
N PRO A 368 23.57 -24.42 -6.62
CA PRO A 368 23.40 -25.37 -5.53
C PRO A 368 22.09 -26.18 -5.72
N PRO A 369 22.04 -27.47 -5.33
CA PRO A 369 20.89 -28.35 -5.61
C PRO A 369 19.56 -27.87 -5.03
N ASN A 370 19.62 -27.07 -3.96
CA ASN A 370 18.48 -26.52 -3.24
C ASN A 370 18.07 -25.14 -3.76
N TYR A 371 18.66 -24.63 -4.85
CA TYR A 371 18.34 -23.31 -5.37
C TYR A 371 17.37 -23.40 -6.55
N GLY A 372 16.34 -22.56 -6.53
CA GLY A 372 15.39 -22.44 -7.65
C GLY A 372 16.01 -21.68 -8.82
N ARG A 373 15.53 -22.00 -10.02
CA ARG A 373 16.00 -21.45 -11.30
C ARG A 373 15.00 -20.59 -12.03
N GLN A 374 13.73 -20.69 -11.66
CA GLN A 374 12.62 -20.18 -12.45
C GLN A 374 11.68 -19.37 -11.58
N ALA A 375 11.15 -18.31 -12.17
CA ALA A 375 10.05 -17.53 -11.62
C ALA A 375 9.08 -17.16 -12.75
N TYR A 376 7.92 -16.66 -12.37
CA TYR A 376 6.86 -16.32 -13.31
C TYR A 376 6.50 -14.84 -13.15
N VAL A 377 6.45 -14.13 -14.27
CA VAL A 377 6.16 -12.69 -14.29
C VAL A 377 4.72 -12.43 -13.87
N GLY A 378 4.55 -11.45 -12.98
CA GLY A 378 3.25 -11.06 -12.44
C GLY A 378 2.74 -11.97 -11.32
N ASN A 379 3.41 -13.09 -11.01
CA ASN A 379 3.03 -13.93 -9.88
C ASN A 379 3.19 -13.18 -8.55
N PHE A 380 2.41 -13.63 -7.56
CA PHE A 380 2.45 -13.18 -6.16
C PHE A 380 1.89 -11.78 -5.87
N GLY A 381 1.48 -11.00 -6.86
CA GLY A 381 0.89 -9.67 -6.65
C GLY A 381 -0.63 -9.64 -6.77
N PRO A 382 -1.32 -9.73 -5.63
CA PRO A 382 -1.96 -8.48 -5.21
C PRO A 382 -1.59 -8.05 -3.81
N THR A 383 -0.69 -8.79 -3.16
CA THR A 383 -0.29 -8.53 -1.78
C THR A 383 1.03 -7.79 -1.76
N ILE A 384 1.03 -6.56 -1.25
CA ILE A 384 2.23 -5.79 -0.94
C ILE A 384 2.45 -5.90 0.56
N THR A 385 3.66 -6.27 1.00
CA THR A 385 4.00 -6.37 2.43
C THR A 385 5.12 -5.42 2.82
N ARG A 386 5.24 -5.20 4.13
CA ARG A 386 6.25 -4.34 4.78
C ARG A 386 6.23 -2.91 4.24
N GLY A 387 5.02 -2.34 4.23
CA GLY A 387 4.79 -0.96 3.85
C GLY A 387 5.03 0.07 4.94
N PHE A 388 4.82 1.35 4.60
CA PHE A 388 4.93 2.49 5.50
C PHE A 388 3.60 3.24 5.56
N CYS A 389 3.14 3.63 6.74
CA CYS A 389 2.03 4.57 6.88
C CYS A 389 2.55 5.91 7.41
N GLY A 390 1.90 6.98 6.99
CA GLY A 390 2.35 8.31 7.33
C GLY A 390 2.20 8.56 8.82
N GLY A 391 3.32 8.70 9.53
CA GLY A 391 3.35 8.89 10.98
C GLY A 391 3.64 7.64 11.81
N MET A 392 3.81 6.46 11.22
CA MET A 392 4.31 5.28 11.95
C MET A 392 5.06 4.30 11.06
N VAL A 393 6.11 3.70 11.61
CA VAL A 393 6.71 2.49 11.06
C VAL A 393 5.74 1.33 11.28
N ASN A 394 5.05 0.89 10.23
CA ASN A 394 4.20 -0.30 10.29
C ASN A 394 4.94 -1.49 9.68
N ASN A 395 5.74 -2.18 10.49
CA ASN A 395 6.54 -3.34 10.06
C ASN A 395 5.70 -4.50 9.49
N TRP A 396 4.37 -4.44 9.63
CA TRP A 396 3.42 -5.46 9.19
C TRP A 396 2.33 -4.91 8.28
N TYR A 397 2.54 -3.74 7.66
CA TYR A 397 1.62 -3.24 6.67
C TYR A 397 1.55 -4.24 5.51
N CYS A 398 0.34 -4.72 5.25
CA CYS A 398 0.02 -5.59 4.14
C CYS A 398 -1.17 -5.00 3.40
N LEU A 399 -1.09 -4.90 2.10
CA LEU A 399 -2.17 -4.45 1.25
C LEU A 399 -2.47 -5.52 0.22
N LYS A 400 -3.67 -6.07 0.27
CA LYS A 400 -4.20 -6.98 -0.73
C LYS A 400 -5.21 -6.25 -1.61
N PHE A 401 -5.02 -6.38 -2.91
CA PHE A 401 -5.96 -5.90 -3.93
C PHE A 401 -6.90 -7.03 -4.39
N GLU A 402 -8.18 -6.72 -4.55
CA GLU A 402 -9.18 -7.66 -5.03
C GLU A 402 -10.14 -6.96 -6.01
N THR A 403 -10.33 -7.56 -7.18
CA THR A 403 -11.39 -7.18 -8.11
C THR A 403 -12.35 -8.36 -8.29
N PRO A 404 -13.60 -8.14 -8.75
CA PRO A 404 -14.53 -9.24 -8.99
C PRO A 404 -13.97 -10.32 -9.94
N GLU A 405 -13.21 -9.91 -10.95
CA GLU A 405 -12.53 -10.81 -11.89
C GLU A 405 -11.52 -11.73 -11.17
N MET A 406 -10.93 -11.27 -10.04
CA MET A 406 -10.08 -12.12 -9.20
C MET A 406 -10.86 -13.18 -8.43
N TYR A 407 -12.08 -12.86 -8.00
CA TYR A 407 -12.91 -13.76 -7.21
C TYR A 407 -13.51 -14.93 -8.00
N GLU A 408 -13.95 -14.68 -9.23
CA GLU A 408 -14.51 -15.73 -10.09
C GLU A 408 -13.47 -16.83 -10.35
N ASN A 409 -12.22 -16.44 -10.55
CA ASN A 409 -11.12 -17.36 -10.82
C ASN A 409 -10.70 -18.17 -9.57
N ILE A 410 -10.76 -17.60 -8.36
CA ILE A 410 -10.44 -18.32 -7.11
C ILE A 410 -11.49 -19.41 -6.80
N LYS A 411 -12.77 -19.18 -7.11
CA LYS A 411 -13.83 -20.19 -6.90
C LYS A 411 -13.65 -21.42 -7.81
N LEU A 412 -13.21 -21.22 -9.05
CA LEU A 412 -12.94 -22.30 -10.01
C LEU A 412 -11.82 -23.24 -9.55
N VAL A 413 -10.74 -22.70 -8.97
CA VAL A 413 -9.60 -23.51 -8.50
C VAL A 413 -9.98 -24.44 -7.33
N ARG A 414 -10.87 -23.98 -6.42
CA ARG A 414 -11.33 -24.80 -5.28
C ARG A 414 -12.33 -25.91 -5.64
N LEU A 415 -12.84 -25.92 -6.86
CA LEU A 415 -13.76 -26.95 -7.34
C LEU A 415 -13.06 -28.06 -8.15
N ILE A 416 -11.78 -27.85 -8.50
CA ILE A 416 -10.99 -28.76 -9.36
C ILE A 416 -9.93 -29.54 -8.57
N GLY A 417 -9.63 -29.14 -7.33
CA GLY A 417 -8.84 -29.93 -6.36
C GLY A 417 -9.69 -30.34 -5.18
#